data_AF-A0A416ZSN5-F1
#
_entry.id   AF-A0A416ZSN5-F1
#
_cell.length_a   1.000
_cell.length_b   1.000
_cell.length_c   1.000
_cell.angle_alpha   90.00
_cell.angle_beta   90.00
_cell.angle_gamma   90.00
#
_symmetry.space_group_name_H-M   'P 1'
#
loop_
_entity.id
_entity.type
_entity.pdbx_description
1 polymer ?
#
loop_
_entity_poly.entity_id
_entity_poly.type
_entity_poly.pdbx_seq_one_letter_code
_entity_poly.pdbx_strand_id
1 'polypeptide(L)'
;MTEKKEFQVNKNTPFWDASLTDQERIDWLLKEMTVEEKLGYLASSSPDLPRLGIPGVSVGGEAAHGVEGRNDQNGLGKPDVTTSFPQPIGMSASWDPELIRQAGEVTGTEARVVWHRHEGHGLSRWAPTVDLERDPRWGRNEEGYGEDPVLTGKMAGAYIRGMQGDDPKYLRCAATLKHFYGNNTEVGRGWKNSSIDPRNKYELYLEPFRRCIEDGGAEGIMTAYNKINGTIGILNPEVTDILKKQYGLRHVVSDGGAMGLVVNLHHYFGQHAETIATALKAGVDAMSDDPRMVEQAAREAYELGILKEKDMDRSIRCMMETKLRLGVYDRENLNPYDRVTEDDIDSPKAREICKELSRESIVLLKNENGALPLDKALKAEDIAIVGPLGDAWYQDWYGGTAPYRTTFLQGMEVLKQENITFADGLDRVVFRCDGKGLAVAEDGTLQMADEPDVFIKEYWGEGSYTFKSVRTGKYLGARLSESQGEKPKMGQIAADREEAFDWFVMEIFHVEPQEDGSVVLTNRFHYPVYRDVEGFFSFEQTEGIPITMEVVENGIEKAVAAVRGKKQVYLRSAVTP
;
A
#
# COMPACT_ATOMS: atom_id res chain seq x y z
N MET A 1 13.79 -14.97 8.66
CA MET A 1 15.02 -14.38 9.23
C MET A 1 16.16 -15.38 9.09
N THR A 2 16.90 -15.31 8.00
CA THR A 2 18.22 -15.94 7.89
C THR A 2 19.16 -15.21 8.84
N GLU A 3 19.89 -15.93 9.68
CA GLU A 3 20.99 -15.35 10.47
C GLU A 3 21.89 -14.56 9.50
N LYS A 4 21.97 -13.23 9.65
CA LYS A 4 22.97 -12.42 8.96
C LYS A 4 24.33 -12.95 9.41
N LYS A 5 24.98 -13.75 8.56
CA LYS A 5 26.37 -14.15 8.79
C LYS A 5 27.18 -12.87 8.77
N GLU A 6 27.69 -12.46 9.93
CA GLU A 6 28.63 -11.35 10.01
C GLU A 6 29.82 -11.65 9.09
N PHE A 7 29.92 -10.88 8.00
CA PHE A 7 31.09 -10.88 7.14
C PHE A 7 31.83 -9.56 7.33
N GLN A 8 33.15 -9.59 7.16
CA GLN A 8 33.95 -8.38 7.36
C GLN A 8 33.70 -7.39 6.22
N VAL A 9 33.18 -6.21 6.56
CA VAL A 9 33.07 -5.08 5.64
C VAL A 9 34.46 -4.48 5.44
N ASN A 10 35.05 -4.71 4.26
CA ASN A 10 36.34 -4.11 3.91
C ASN A 10 36.13 -2.75 3.24
N LYS A 11 36.22 -1.67 4.02
CA LYS A 11 36.08 -0.28 3.53
C LYS A 11 37.34 0.26 2.81
N ASN A 12 38.38 -0.56 2.60
CA ASN A 12 39.61 -0.19 1.90
C ASN A 12 39.60 -0.67 0.44
N THR A 13 38.51 -0.41 -0.28
CA THR A 13 38.41 -0.69 -1.72
C THR A 13 37.96 0.56 -2.47
N PRO A 14 38.20 0.66 -3.79
CA PRO A 14 37.71 1.79 -4.60
C PRO A 14 36.22 2.04 -4.45
N PHE A 15 35.40 1.00 -4.22
CA PHE A 15 33.97 1.17 -4.02
C PHE A 15 33.60 2.06 -2.81
N TRP A 16 34.42 2.08 -1.76
CA TRP A 16 34.19 2.88 -0.55
C TRP A 16 34.89 4.24 -0.56
N ASP A 17 35.64 4.56 -1.63
CA ASP A 17 36.35 5.83 -1.77
C ASP A 17 35.42 6.90 -2.36
N ALA A 18 34.84 7.73 -1.49
CA ALA A 18 33.94 8.81 -1.88
C ALA A 18 34.63 9.98 -2.62
N SER A 19 35.96 9.93 -2.83
CA SER A 19 36.68 10.87 -3.69
C SER A 19 36.64 10.48 -5.17
N LEU A 20 36.34 9.22 -5.47
CA LEU A 20 36.10 8.72 -6.84
C LEU A 20 34.69 9.08 -7.31
N THR A 21 34.52 9.14 -8.62
CA THR A 21 33.19 9.26 -9.23
C THR A 21 32.37 7.99 -9.00
N ASP A 22 31.05 8.11 -8.95
CA ASP A 22 30.16 6.93 -8.84
C ASP A 22 30.41 5.92 -9.95
N GLN A 23 30.72 6.40 -11.16
CA GLN A 23 31.10 5.58 -12.31
C GLN A 23 32.35 4.73 -12.03
N GLU A 24 33.43 5.33 -11.51
CA GLU A 24 34.67 4.59 -11.19
C GLU A 24 34.45 3.55 -10.10
N ARG A 25 33.63 3.88 -9.09
CA ARG A 25 33.27 2.97 -7.99
C ARG A 25 32.49 1.77 -8.50
N ILE A 26 31.51 2.00 -9.38
CA ILE A 26 30.68 0.94 -9.96
C ILE A 26 31.48 0.11 -10.99
N ASP A 27 32.35 0.74 -11.78
CA ASP A 27 33.22 0.03 -12.73
C ASP A 27 34.14 -0.95 -12.02
N TRP A 28 34.69 -0.56 -10.87
CA TRP A 28 35.44 -1.46 -10.02
C TRP A 28 34.54 -2.60 -9.51
N LEU A 29 33.36 -2.29 -8.96
CA LEU A 29 32.44 -3.30 -8.44
C LEU A 29 32.09 -4.36 -9.49
N LEU A 30 31.63 -3.93 -10.66
CA LEU A 30 31.19 -4.84 -11.73
C LEU A 30 32.33 -5.69 -12.30
N LYS A 31 33.55 -5.14 -12.31
CA LYS A 31 34.75 -5.89 -12.71
C LYS A 31 35.12 -6.96 -11.69
N GLU A 32 34.97 -6.66 -10.40
CA GLU A 32 35.33 -7.58 -9.34
C GLU A 32 34.25 -8.63 -9.07
N MET A 33 32.97 -8.33 -9.34
CA MET A 33 31.88 -9.30 -9.22
C MET A 33 32.07 -10.50 -10.14
N THR A 34 31.88 -11.69 -9.59
CA THR A 34 31.76 -12.93 -10.36
C THR A 34 30.42 -12.98 -11.07
N VAL A 35 30.31 -13.81 -12.12
CA VAL A 35 29.03 -14.09 -12.79
C VAL A 35 27.98 -14.57 -11.79
N GLU A 36 28.36 -15.45 -10.86
CA GLU A 36 27.46 -15.96 -9.81
C GLU A 36 26.88 -14.86 -8.92
N GLU A 37 27.73 -13.93 -8.47
CA GLU A 37 27.25 -12.77 -7.70
C GLU A 37 26.34 -11.87 -8.54
N LYS A 38 26.61 -11.70 -9.84
CA LYS A 38 25.74 -10.93 -10.74
C LYS A 38 24.37 -11.57 -10.93
N LEU A 39 24.30 -12.89 -11.08
CA LEU A 39 23.04 -13.65 -11.21
C LEU A 39 22.14 -13.47 -9.98
N GLY A 40 22.72 -13.46 -8.77
CA GLY A 40 22.00 -13.23 -7.53
C GLY A 40 21.62 -11.78 -7.24
N TYR A 41 22.12 -10.81 -8.02
CA TYR A 41 21.96 -9.37 -7.74
C TYR A 41 20.88 -8.68 -8.59
N LEU A 42 20.04 -9.43 -9.30
CA LEU A 42 19.01 -8.88 -10.22
C LEU A 42 17.64 -8.67 -9.56
N ALA A 43 17.48 -9.04 -8.30
CA ALA A 43 16.28 -8.79 -7.52
C ALA A 43 16.33 -7.41 -6.85
N SER A 44 15.16 -6.81 -6.63
CA SER A 44 15.03 -5.55 -5.89
C SER A 44 15.49 -5.68 -4.43
N SER A 45 15.36 -6.88 -3.85
CA SER A 45 16.06 -7.24 -2.62
C SER A 45 17.47 -7.75 -2.94
N SER A 46 18.44 -6.85 -2.77
CA SER A 46 19.83 -7.14 -3.11
C SER A 46 20.52 -7.91 -1.98
N PRO A 47 21.19 -9.03 -2.28
CA PRO A 47 21.93 -9.77 -1.27
C PRO A 47 23.20 -9.04 -0.85
N ASP A 48 23.77 -9.45 0.28
CA ASP A 48 25.15 -9.10 0.62
C ASP A 48 26.13 -9.65 -0.43
N LEU A 49 27.27 -9.00 -0.60
CA LEU A 49 28.42 -9.47 -1.37
C LEU A 49 29.61 -9.71 -0.42
N PRO A 50 29.63 -10.84 0.34
CA PRO A 50 30.59 -11.04 1.41
C PRO A 50 32.05 -11.01 0.97
N ARG A 51 32.35 -11.58 -0.22
CA ARG A 51 33.71 -11.61 -0.78
C ARG A 51 34.26 -10.21 -1.05
N LEU A 52 33.39 -9.28 -1.42
CA LEU A 52 33.73 -7.88 -1.70
C LEU A 52 33.60 -7.00 -0.47
N GLY A 53 33.07 -7.51 0.64
CA GLY A 53 32.84 -6.74 1.85
C GLY A 53 31.78 -5.65 1.66
N ILE A 54 30.76 -5.89 0.81
CA ILE A 54 29.70 -4.92 0.50
C ILE A 54 28.35 -5.44 1.02
N PRO A 55 27.66 -4.71 1.92
CA PRO A 55 26.33 -5.09 2.38
C PRO A 55 25.26 -4.85 1.30
N GLY A 56 24.26 -5.72 1.30
CA GLY A 56 23.09 -5.63 0.47
C GLY A 56 22.20 -4.47 0.91
N VAL A 57 21.77 -3.66 -0.06
CA VAL A 57 20.76 -2.62 0.15
C VAL A 57 19.68 -2.82 -0.89
N SER A 58 18.47 -3.12 -0.45
CA SER A 58 17.31 -3.29 -1.32
C SER A 58 16.84 -1.96 -1.89
N VAL A 59 16.29 -2.01 -3.10
CA VAL A 59 15.52 -0.93 -3.70
C VAL A 59 14.04 -1.24 -3.55
N GLY A 60 13.35 -0.50 -2.68
CA GLY A 60 11.92 -0.70 -2.46
C GLY A 60 11.45 -0.30 -1.07
N GLY A 61 10.14 -0.22 -0.94
CA GLY A 61 9.41 0.28 0.21
C GLY A 61 8.36 1.29 -0.23
N GLU A 62 7.24 1.39 0.49
CA GLU A 62 6.11 2.22 0.07
C GLU A 62 6.13 3.58 0.75
N ALA A 63 5.59 4.59 0.04
CA ALA A 63 5.50 5.95 0.56
C ALA A 63 4.40 6.82 -0.10
N ALA A 64 3.24 6.24 -0.41
CA ALA A 64 2.20 6.90 -1.22
C ALA A 64 1.76 8.26 -0.63
N HIS A 65 1.53 8.32 0.69
CA HIS A 65 1.09 9.51 1.42
C HIS A 65 1.78 9.63 2.80
N GLY A 66 3.09 9.41 2.82
CA GLY A 66 3.87 9.21 4.05
C GLY A 66 4.58 7.87 4.01
N VAL A 67 5.60 7.66 4.86
CA VAL A 67 6.35 6.39 4.85
C VAL A 67 5.48 5.27 5.38
N GLU A 68 5.35 4.17 4.63
CA GLU A 68 4.47 3.07 5.03
C GLU A 68 5.01 2.31 6.27
N GLY A 69 6.28 1.92 6.29
CA GLY A 69 6.93 1.39 7.50
C GLY A 69 6.24 0.13 8.09
N ARG A 70 5.49 -0.63 7.29
CA ARG A 70 4.75 -1.83 7.73
C ARG A 70 5.67 -3.04 7.83
N ASN A 71 6.56 -2.99 8.82
CA ASN A 71 7.53 -4.05 9.08
C ASN A 71 6.89 -5.41 9.47
N ASP A 72 5.61 -5.39 9.82
CA ASP A 72 4.78 -6.56 10.07
C ASP A 72 4.46 -7.34 8.80
N GLN A 73 4.47 -6.67 7.63
CA GLN A 73 4.18 -7.29 6.34
C GLN A 73 5.44 -7.85 5.63
N ASN A 74 6.63 -7.38 6.02
CA ASN A 74 7.90 -7.78 5.40
C ASN A 74 8.79 -8.61 6.35
N GLY A 75 8.28 -8.97 7.54
CA GLY A 75 8.98 -9.80 8.52
C GLY A 75 10.13 -9.10 9.26
N LEU A 76 10.18 -7.76 9.23
CA LEU A 76 11.18 -6.95 9.93
C LEU A 76 10.76 -6.55 11.36
N GLY A 77 9.51 -6.82 11.76
CA GLY A 77 9.07 -6.70 13.15
C GLY A 77 7.78 -5.89 13.32
N LYS A 78 7.74 -5.02 14.32
CA LYS A 78 6.58 -4.15 14.56
C LYS A 78 6.59 -2.98 13.55
N PRO A 79 5.42 -2.49 13.10
CA PRO A 79 5.36 -1.34 12.22
C PRO A 79 6.07 -0.13 12.83
N ASP A 80 6.76 0.64 11.99
CA ASP A 80 7.21 1.97 12.33
C ASP A 80 6.03 2.94 12.34
N VAL A 81 6.00 3.82 13.33
CA VAL A 81 5.06 4.93 13.39
C VAL A 81 5.62 6.10 12.59
N THR A 82 4.83 6.64 11.67
CA THR A 82 5.22 7.66 10.69
C THR A 82 4.03 8.56 10.37
N THR A 83 4.28 9.79 9.92
CA THR A 83 3.23 10.72 9.51
C THR A 83 2.42 10.15 8.35
N SER A 84 1.08 10.16 8.45
CA SER A 84 0.15 9.74 7.39
C SER A 84 -0.64 10.95 6.91
N PHE A 85 -0.35 11.39 5.70
CA PHE A 85 -1.05 12.48 5.00
C PHE A 85 -2.40 11.98 4.44
N PRO A 86 -3.27 12.88 3.94
CA PRO A 86 -4.40 12.45 3.14
C PRO A 86 -3.95 11.58 1.96
N GLN A 87 -4.82 10.68 1.50
CA GLN A 87 -4.60 9.92 0.26
C GLN A 87 -4.18 10.85 -0.88
N PRO A 88 -3.36 10.40 -1.85
CA PRO A 88 -2.88 11.25 -2.95
C PRO A 88 -3.97 12.02 -3.70
N ILE A 89 -5.16 11.43 -3.88
CA ILE A 89 -6.31 12.12 -4.48
C ILE A 89 -6.81 13.30 -3.60
N GLY A 90 -6.71 13.15 -2.28
CA GLY A 90 -6.95 14.22 -1.32
C GLY A 90 -5.83 15.26 -1.32
N MET A 91 -4.57 14.82 -1.46
CA MET A 91 -3.44 15.75 -1.58
C MET A 91 -3.59 16.63 -2.81
N SER A 92 -3.95 16.07 -3.98
CA SER A 92 -4.13 16.84 -5.21
C SER A 92 -5.33 17.79 -5.18
N ALA A 93 -6.37 17.45 -4.40
CA ALA A 93 -7.52 18.31 -4.17
C ALA A 93 -7.19 19.62 -3.42
N SER A 94 -6.00 19.75 -2.82
CA SER A 94 -5.50 21.03 -2.29
C SER A 94 -5.22 22.08 -3.37
N TRP A 95 -4.88 21.64 -4.59
CA TRP A 95 -4.33 22.48 -5.65
C TRP A 95 -3.04 23.23 -5.26
N ASP A 96 -2.36 22.83 -4.17
CA ASP A 96 -1.14 23.46 -3.67
C ASP A 96 0.10 22.55 -3.86
N PRO A 97 0.90 22.77 -4.93
CA PRO A 97 2.11 22.00 -5.15
C PRO A 97 3.20 22.27 -4.11
N GLU A 98 3.23 23.43 -3.45
CA GLU A 98 4.25 23.71 -2.43
C GLU A 98 3.93 22.96 -1.13
N LEU A 99 2.65 22.88 -0.74
CA LEU A 99 2.23 22.07 0.40
C LEU A 99 2.52 20.58 0.18
N ILE A 100 2.28 20.06 -1.03
CA ILE A 100 2.64 18.69 -1.40
C ILE A 100 4.16 18.48 -1.41
N ARG A 101 4.96 19.47 -1.85
CA ARG A 101 6.43 19.42 -1.75
C ARG A 101 6.88 19.30 -0.29
N GLN A 102 6.24 20.04 0.62
CA GLN A 102 6.53 19.96 2.05
C GLN A 102 6.14 18.60 2.65
N ALA A 103 5.02 18.01 2.22
CA ALA A 103 4.66 16.64 2.58
C ALA A 103 5.73 15.64 2.10
N GLY A 104 6.23 15.78 0.86
CA GLY A 104 7.34 14.97 0.35
C GLY A 104 8.63 15.15 1.15
N GLU A 105 8.93 16.36 1.61
CA GLU A 105 10.09 16.66 2.47
C GLU A 105 9.99 15.91 3.80
N VAL A 106 8.80 15.90 4.42
CA VAL A 106 8.53 15.11 5.63
C VAL A 106 8.72 13.63 5.33
N THR A 107 8.06 13.08 4.30
CA THR A 107 8.19 11.67 3.91
C THR A 107 9.65 11.26 3.71
N GLY A 108 10.44 12.04 2.97
CA GLY A 108 11.85 11.73 2.74
C GLY A 108 12.68 11.80 4.03
N THR A 109 12.34 12.69 4.95
CA THR A 109 13.03 12.84 6.24
C THR A 109 12.73 11.65 7.15
N GLU A 110 11.46 11.28 7.27
CA GLU A 110 11.05 10.11 8.04
C GLU A 110 11.60 8.80 7.44
N ALA A 111 11.75 8.72 6.11
CA ALA A 111 12.38 7.56 5.46
C ALA A 111 13.83 7.38 5.89
N ARG A 112 14.57 8.47 6.15
CA ARG A 112 15.95 8.42 6.69
C ARG A 112 15.98 7.94 8.14
N VAL A 113 15.00 8.33 8.95
CA VAL A 113 14.89 7.84 10.33
C VAL A 113 14.60 6.34 10.34
N VAL A 114 13.63 5.89 9.55
CA VAL A 114 13.29 4.47 9.39
C VAL A 114 14.49 3.67 8.87
N TRP A 115 15.27 4.24 7.94
CA TRP A 115 16.52 3.64 7.47
C TRP A 115 17.53 3.41 8.60
N HIS A 116 17.73 4.36 9.52
CA HIS A 116 18.62 4.19 10.67
C HIS A 116 18.17 3.08 11.63
N ARG A 117 16.86 2.80 11.70
CA ARG A 117 16.30 1.68 12.49
C ARG A 117 16.49 0.35 11.78
N HIS A 118 16.41 0.34 10.45
CA HIS A 118 16.34 -0.85 9.61
C HIS A 118 17.29 -0.78 8.41
N GLU A 119 18.60 -0.71 8.69
CA GLU A 119 19.62 -0.62 7.65
C GLU A 119 19.50 -1.77 6.63
N GLY A 120 19.52 -1.39 5.35
CA GLY A 120 19.41 -2.30 4.21
C GLY A 120 18.13 -2.11 3.38
N HIS A 121 17.12 -1.37 3.85
CA HIS A 121 15.83 -1.24 3.15
C HIS A 121 15.22 0.16 3.27
N GLY A 122 14.35 0.56 2.32
CA GLY A 122 13.43 1.69 2.54
C GLY A 122 13.95 3.10 2.20
N LEU A 123 15.03 3.24 1.43
CA LEU A 123 15.45 4.56 0.91
C LEU A 123 15.15 4.79 -0.58
N SER A 124 14.71 3.75 -1.29
CA SER A 124 14.09 3.85 -2.61
C SER A 124 12.60 3.55 -2.45
N ARG A 125 11.75 4.56 -2.58
CA ARG A 125 10.32 4.45 -2.27
C ARG A 125 9.47 4.40 -3.53
N TRP A 126 8.57 3.42 -3.61
CA TRP A 126 7.66 3.15 -4.73
C TRP A 126 6.45 4.10 -4.74
N ALA A 127 6.75 5.40 -4.78
CA ALA A 127 5.78 6.47 -4.86
C ALA A 127 6.34 7.61 -5.72
N PRO A 128 5.49 8.44 -6.34
CA PRO A 128 4.02 8.39 -6.34
C PRO A 128 3.40 7.43 -7.37
N THR A 129 2.13 7.05 -7.17
CA THR A 129 1.29 6.49 -8.25
C THR A 129 0.82 7.63 -9.15
N VAL A 130 1.05 7.52 -10.46
CA VAL A 130 0.75 8.56 -11.48
C VAL A 130 -0.11 8.05 -12.63
N ASP A 131 -0.61 6.82 -12.49
CA ASP A 131 -1.73 6.31 -13.28
C ASP A 131 -2.91 7.31 -13.23
N LEU A 132 -3.67 7.42 -14.32
CA LEU A 132 -4.79 8.37 -14.38
C LEU A 132 -6.09 7.74 -13.86
N GLU A 133 -6.78 8.43 -12.94
CA GLU A 133 -8.07 8.04 -12.33
C GLU A 133 -9.27 8.19 -13.29
N ARG A 134 -9.19 7.60 -14.49
CA ARG A 134 -10.19 7.77 -15.55
C ARG A 134 -11.45 6.94 -15.40
N ASP A 135 -11.35 5.79 -14.75
CA ASP A 135 -12.48 4.89 -14.52
C ASP A 135 -12.77 4.86 -13.01
N PRO A 136 -13.89 5.43 -12.55
CA PRO A 136 -14.20 5.53 -11.12
C PRO A 136 -14.36 4.16 -10.44
N ARG A 137 -14.43 3.06 -11.20
CA ARG A 137 -14.50 1.68 -10.69
C ARG A 137 -13.13 1.07 -10.40
N TRP A 138 -12.04 1.73 -10.79
CA TRP A 138 -10.70 1.25 -10.48
C TRP A 138 -10.48 1.31 -8.97
N GLY A 139 -10.23 0.15 -8.35
CA GLY A 139 -10.11 0.01 -6.89
C GLY A 139 -8.82 0.56 -6.28
N ARG A 140 -8.09 1.41 -7.01
CA ARG A 140 -6.89 2.12 -6.54
C ARG A 140 -6.94 3.61 -6.92
N ASN A 141 -8.14 4.14 -7.21
CA ASN A 141 -8.31 5.54 -7.61
C ASN A 141 -7.87 6.52 -6.52
N GLU A 142 -7.84 6.10 -5.25
CA GLU A 142 -7.35 6.91 -4.14
C GLU A 142 -5.84 7.18 -4.20
N GLU A 143 -5.08 6.32 -4.89
CA GLU A 143 -3.61 6.33 -4.86
C GLU A 143 -2.96 7.33 -5.82
N GLY A 144 -3.67 7.76 -6.87
CA GLY A 144 -3.16 8.77 -7.80
C GLY A 144 -3.72 10.16 -7.54
N TYR A 145 -3.46 11.07 -8.47
CA TYR A 145 -3.62 12.51 -8.26
C TYR A 145 -4.77 13.12 -9.06
N GLY A 146 -5.51 12.30 -9.82
CA GLY A 146 -6.69 12.68 -10.58
C GLY A 146 -6.63 12.27 -12.06
N GLU A 147 -7.74 12.49 -12.76
CA GLU A 147 -7.89 12.10 -14.17
C GLU A 147 -7.15 13.01 -15.17
N ASP A 148 -6.66 14.18 -14.73
CA ASP A 148 -5.97 15.15 -15.59
C ASP A 148 -4.44 14.96 -15.57
N PRO A 149 -3.79 14.72 -16.73
CA PRO A 149 -2.36 14.41 -16.79
C PRO A 149 -1.46 15.59 -16.37
N VAL A 150 -1.91 16.84 -16.55
CA VAL A 150 -1.11 18.01 -16.19
C VAL A 150 -1.14 18.21 -14.68
N LEU A 151 -2.31 18.12 -14.06
CA LEU A 151 -2.50 18.15 -12.61
C LEU A 151 -1.71 17.02 -11.95
N THR A 152 -1.88 15.78 -12.43
CA THR A 152 -1.18 14.60 -11.90
C THR A 152 0.34 14.79 -11.96
N GLY A 153 0.89 15.15 -13.13
CA GLY A 153 2.33 15.40 -13.26
C GLY A 153 2.83 16.56 -12.39
N LYS A 154 2.03 17.62 -12.21
CA LYS A 154 2.40 18.80 -11.40
C LYS A 154 2.44 18.48 -9.91
N MET A 155 1.44 17.79 -9.40
CA MET A 155 1.31 17.45 -7.98
C MET A 155 2.26 16.33 -7.57
N ALA A 156 2.26 15.22 -8.33
CA ALA A 156 3.20 14.12 -8.10
C ALA A 156 4.65 14.57 -8.22
N GLY A 157 4.97 15.40 -9.23
CA GLY A 157 6.31 15.99 -9.38
C GLY A 157 6.72 16.87 -8.19
N ALA A 158 5.79 17.53 -7.51
CA ALA A 158 6.10 18.29 -6.30
C ALA A 158 6.43 17.38 -5.12
N TYR A 159 5.67 16.29 -4.94
CA TYR A 159 5.95 15.29 -3.93
C TYR A 159 7.33 14.66 -4.13
N ILE A 160 7.66 14.30 -5.38
CA ILE A 160 8.97 13.76 -5.78
C ILE A 160 10.11 14.71 -5.39
N ARG A 161 10.02 16.00 -5.73
CA ARG A 161 11.05 16.99 -5.35
C ARG A 161 11.22 17.07 -3.83
N GLY A 162 10.10 17.07 -3.10
CA GLY A 162 10.10 17.00 -1.64
C GLY A 162 10.85 15.77 -1.12
N MET A 163 10.51 14.58 -1.62
CA MET A 163 11.13 13.31 -1.20
C MET A 163 12.63 13.27 -1.47
N GLN A 164 13.07 13.76 -2.63
CA GLN A 164 14.46 13.69 -3.08
C GLN A 164 15.37 14.75 -2.45
N GLY A 165 14.83 15.93 -2.13
CA GLY A 165 15.61 17.06 -1.63
C GLY A 165 16.50 17.70 -2.71
N ASP A 166 17.26 18.72 -2.30
CA ASP A 166 17.93 19.66 -3.21
C ASP A 166 19.48 19.57 -3.18
N ASP A 167 20.03 18.57 -2.49
CA ASP A 167 21.48 18.36 -2.45
C ASP A 167 21.98 17.91 -3.85
N PRO A 168 23.04 18.54 -4.39
CA PRO A 168 23.50 18.25 -5.75
C PRO A 168 24.13 16.87 -5.91
N LYS A 169 24.57 16.24 -4.81
CA LYS A 169 25.21 14.91 -4.82
C LYS A 169 24.26 13.84 -4.28
N TYR A 170 23.63 14.11 -3.14
CA TYR A 170 22.86 13.14 -2.39
C TYR A 170 21.35 13.27 -2.60
N LEU A 171 20.65 12.14 -2.59
CA LEU A 171 19.19 12.08 -2.51
C LEU A 171 18.79 11.88 -1.05
N ARG A 172 17.79 12.60 -0.55
CA ARG A 172 17.17 12.30 0.74
C ARG A 172 16.43 10.97 0.68
N CYS A 173 15.63 10.75 -0.35
CA CYS A 173 14.96 9.49 -0.64
C CYS A 173 14.79 9.37 -2.15
N ALA A 174 15.02 8.21 -2.75
CA ALA A 174 14.83 8.01 -4.18
C ALA A 174 13.35 7.75 -4.47
N ALA A 175 12.69 8.66 -5.19
CA ALA A 175 11.30 8.48 -5.59
C ALA A 175 11.21 7.58 -6.84
N THR A 176 10.36 6.56 -6.77
CA THR A 176 10.16 5.56 -7.82
C THR A 176 8.68 5.55 -8.21
N LEU A 177 8.30 6.34 -9.23
CA LEU A 177 6.89 6.50 -9.61
C LEU A 177 6.32 5.26 -10.32
N LYS A 178 5.02 5.03 -10.21
CA LYS A 178 4.35 3.82 -10.70
C LYS A 178 2.98 4.10 -11.31
N HIS A 179 2.42 3.22 -12.14
CA HIS A 179 2.97 2.02 -12.74
C HIS A 179 3.05 2.25 -14.25
N PHE A 180 4.19 2.05 -14.89
CA PHE A 180 4.37 2.37 -16.31
C PHE A 180 3.86 1.23 -17.23
N TYR A 181 2.76 1.38 -17.99
CA TYR A 181 1.72 2.41 -17.94
C TYR A 181 0.35 1.85 -18.35
N GLY A 182 -0.70 2.62 -18.06
CA GLY A 182 -2.08 2.26 -18.41
C GLY A 182 -2.65 1.13 -17.55
N ASN A 183 -2.31 1.14 -16.25
CA ASN A 183 -2.61 0.10 -15.28
C ASN A 183 -3.86 0.43 -14.44
N ASN A 184 -4.97 0.77 -15.10
CA ASN A 184 -6.16 1.34 -14.44
C ASN A 184 -7.30 0.33 -14.22
N THR A 185 -7.00 -0.95 -13.99
CA THR A 185 -8.01 -1.98 -13.72
C THR A 185 -7.46 -3.03 -12.78
N GLU A 186 -8.18 -3.34 -11.71
CA GLU A 186 -7.77 -4.39 -10.76
C GLU A 186 -8.19 -5.78 -11.24
N VAL A 187 -9.42 -5.91 -11.75
CA VAL A 187 -9.91 -7.18 -12.28
C VAL A 187 -9.12 -7.53 -13.54
N GLY A 188 -8.32 -8.59 -13.48
CA GLY A 188 -7.53 -9.05 -14.61
C GLY A 188 -6.31 -8.21 -14.95
N ARG A 189 -5.83 -7.39 -14.01
CA ARG A 189 -4.63 -6.54 -14.16
C ARG A 189 -3.41 -7.31 -14.68
N GLY A 190 -3.28 -8.58 -14.27
CA GLY A 190 -2.17 -9.46 -14.64
C GLY A 190 -2.26 -10.12 -16.03
N TRP A 191 -3.30 -9.89 -16.83
CA TRP A 191 -3.41 -10.50 -18.19
C TRP A 191 -4.19 -9.66 -19.21
N LYS A 192 -4.94 -8.65 -18.78
CA LYS A 192 -5.67 -7.75 -19.68
C LYS A 192 -4.73 -6.88 -20.51
N ASN A 193 -5.29 -6.39 -21.62
CA ASN A 193 -4.60 -5.50 -22.55
C ASN A 193 -5.27 -4.12 -22.56
N SER A 194 -4.48 -3.10 -22.28
CA SER A 194 -4.85 -1.70 -22.45
C SER A 194 -4.60 -1.31 -23.91
N SER A 195 -5.68 -1.10 -24.65
CA SER A 195 -5.65 -0.65 -26.05
C SER A 195 -5.63 0.88 -26.08
N ILE A 196 -4.47 1.45 -26.40
CA ILE A 196 -4.21 2.90 -26.31
C ILE A 196 -3.74 3.38 -27.70
N ASP A 197 -4.49 4.28 -28.33
CA ASP A 197 -4.06 4.85 -29.61
C ASP A 197 -2.87 5.82 -29.41
N PRO A 198 -2.09 6.10 -30.48
CA PRO A 198 -0.89 6.93 -30.37
C PRO A 198 -1.14 8.32 -29.78
N ARG A 199 -2.30 8.94 -30.01
CA ARG A 199 -2.60 10.28 -29.49
C ARG A 199 -2.78 10.22 -27.98
N ASN A 200 -3.66 9.34 -27.50
CA ASN A 200 -3.90 9.17 -26.06
C ASN A 200 -2.65 8.70 -25.32
N LYS A 201 -1.78 7.89 -25.95
CA LYS A 201 -0.50 7.50 -25.36
C LYS A 201 0.32 8.74 -24.95
N TYR A 202 0.51 9.71 -25.84
CA TYR A 202 1.35 10.88 -25.55
C TYR A 202 0.60 11.98 -24.78
N GLU A 203 -0.66 12.26 -25.13
CA GLU A 203 -1.42 13.36 -24.49
C GLU A 203 -1.88 13.02 -23.06
N LEU A 204 -2.11 11.73 -22.75
CA LEU A 204 -2.63 11.31 -21.45
C LEU A 204 -1.65 10.44 -20.69
N TYR A 205 -1.30 9.26 -21.21
CA TYR A 205 -0.65 8.22 -20.40
C TYR A 205 0.83 8.46 -20.14
N LEU A 206 1.57 9.05 -21.08
CA LEU A 206 3.00 9.35 -20.91
C LEU A 206 3.27 10.72 -20.31
N GLU A 207 2.33 11.67 -20.42
CA GLU A 207 2.52 13.04 -19.97
C GLU A 207 2.82 13.17 -18.45
N PRO A 208 2.13 12.47 -17.52
CA PRO A 208 2.50 12.55 -16.11
C PRO A 208 3.88 11.96 -15.83
N PHE A 209 4.27 10.87 -16.51
CA PHE A 209 5.62 10.31 -16.39
C PHE A 209 6.69 11.28 -16.89
N ARG A 210 6.48 11.89 -18.07
CA ARG A 210 7.40 12.88 -18.63
C ARG A 210 7.63 14.03 -17.65
N ARG A 211 6.55 14.62 -17.13
CA ARG A 211 6.62 15.73 -16.15
C ARG A 211 7.31 15.30 -14.86
N CYS A 212 6.99 14.13 -14.32
CA CYS A 212 7.62 13.66 -13.08
C CYS A 212 9.10 13.36 -13.24
N ILE A 213 9.54 12.87 -14.40
CA ILE A 213 10.96 12.60 -14.69
C ILE A 213 11.70 13.90 -15.01
N GLU A 214 11.21 14.70 -15.96
CA GLU A 214 11.91 15.91 -16.44
C GLU A 214 11.80 17.10 -15.47
N ASP A 215 10.61 17.35 -14.91
CA ASP A 215 10.34 18.52 -14.03
C ASP A 215 10.37 18.15 -12.54
N GLY A 216 9.98 16.92 -12.20
CA GLY A 216 10.00 16.39 -10.84
C GLY A 216 11.36 15.81 -10.44
N GLY A 217 12.12 15.31 -11.40
CA GLY A 217 13.43 14.69 -11.20
C GLY A 217 13.37 13.24 -10.70
N ALA A 218 12.27 12.51 -10.94
CA ALA A 218 12.09 11.15 -10.43
C ALA A 218 13.31 10.24 -10.70
N GLU A 219 13.82 9.61 -9.64
CA GLU A 219 15.00 8.75 -9.72
C GLU A 219 14.71 7.42 -10.42
N GLY A 220 13.53 6.84 -10.20
CA GLY A 220 13.15 5.56 -10.81
C GLY A 220 11.69 5.42 -11.19
N ILE A 221 11.34 4.30 -11.83
CA ILE A 221 9.95 3.91 -12.14
C ILE A 221 9.68 2.44 -11.80
N MET A 222 8.40 2.09 -11.60
CA MET A 222 7.93 0.70 -11.56
C MET A 222 7.08 0.34 -12.79
N THR A 223 7.38 -0.77 -13.47
CA THR A 223 6.63 -1.20 -14.68
C THR A 223 5.30 -1.85 -14.32
N ALA A 224 4.25 -1.60 -15.10
CA ALA A 224 2.94 -2.20 -14.88
C ALA A 224 2.86 -3.70 -15.20
N TYR A 225 1.82 -4.37 -14.68
CA TYR A 225 1.53 -5.78 -14.94
C TYR A 225 0.88 -6.04 -16.31
N ASN A 226 0.00 -5.14 -16.75
CA ASN A 226 -0.88 -5.35 -17.90
C ASN A 226 -0.10 -5.39 -19.24
N LYS A 227 -0.80 -5.80 -20.30
CA LYS A 227 -0.34 -5.53 -21.67
C LYS A 227 -0.73 -4.11 -22.09
N ILE A 228 0.11 -3.48 -22.90
CA ILE A 228 -0.14 -2.23 -23.60
C ILE A 228 -0.01 -2.51 -25.09
N ASN A 229 -1.13 -2.40 -25.83
CA ASN A 229 -1.18 -2.73 -27.26
C ASN A 229 -0.52 -4.08 -27.61
N GLY A 230 -0.71 -5.08 -26.74
CA GLY A 230 -0.16 -6.43 -26.88
C GLY A 230 1.21 -6.68 -26.22
N THR A 231 1.92 -5.64 -25.79
CA THR A 231 3.24 -5.78 -25.13
C THR A 231 3.08 -5.78 -23.61
N ILE A 232 3.59 -6.80 -22.92
CA ILE A 232 3.52 -6.87 -21.45
C ILE A 232 4.41 -5.78 -20.83
N GLY A 233 3.93 -5.09 -19.79
CA GLY A 233 4.60 -3.92 -19.20
C GLY A 233 6.08 -4.14 -18.83
N ILE A 234 6.40 -5.23 -18.14
CA ILE A 234 7.79 -5.59 -17.80
C ILE A 234 8.69 -5.89 -19.02
N LEU A 235 8.08 -6.20 -20.18
CA LEU A 235 8.77 -6.50 -21.44
C LEU A 235 8.78 -5.29 -22.41
N ASN A 236 8.27 -4.14 -21.99
CA ASN A 236 8.01 -3.01 -22.87
C ASN A 236 9.31 -2.23 -23.21
N PRO A 237 9.77 -2.20 -24.48
CA PRO A 237 11.00 -1.51 -24.87
C PRO A 237 10.91 0.02 -24.74
N GLU A 238 9.70 0.58 -24.61
CA GLU A 238 9.50 2.01 -24.36
C GLU A 238 10.11 2.47 -23.03
N VAL A 239 10.35 1.55 -22.09
CA VAL A 239 11.14 1.82 -20.89
C VAL A 239 12.53 2.35 -21.28
N THR A 240 13.23 1.66 -22.18
CA THR A 240 14.52 2.13 -22.68
C THR A 240 14.36 3.31 -23.62
N ASP A 241 13.47 3.20 -24.62
CA ASP A 241 13.45 4.14 -25.74
C ASP A 241 12.84 5.49 -25.41
N ILE A 242 11.88 5.54 -24.49
CA ILE A 242 11.21 6.76 -24.05
C ILE A 242 11.77 7.18 -22.69
N LEU A 243 11.59 6.36 -21.65
CA LEU A 243 11.89 6.81 -20.29
C LEU A 243 13.39 7.08 -20.09
N LYS A 244 14.24 6.11 -20.42
CA LYS A 244 15.70 6.26 -20.24
C LYS A 244 16.31 7.21 -21.27
N LYS A 245 16.07 6.98 -22.56
CA LYS A 245 16.74 7.75 -23.63
C LYS A 245 16.18 9.16 -23.86
N GLN A 246 14.86 9.34 -23.80
CA GLN A 246 14.25 10.65 -24.08
C GLN A 246 14.09 11.48 -22.82
N TYR A 247 13.55 10.89 -21.75
CA TYR A 247 13.27 11.62 -20.51
C TYR A 247 14.43 11.59 -19.50
N GLY A 248 15.44 10.75 -19.71
CA GLY A 248 16.65 10.72 -18.86
C GLY A 248 16.48 9.94 -17.55
N LEU A 249 15.53 9.00 -17.49
CA LEU A 249 15.33 8.13 -16.33
C LEU A 249 16.57 7.28 -16.01
N ARG A 250 16.87 7.10 -14.73
CA ARG A 250 18.03 6.33 -14.24
C ARG A 250 17.69 4.86 -13.97
N HIS A 251 16.68 4.61 -13.14
CA HIS A 251 16.43 3.29 -12.55
C HIS A 251 15.02 2.76 -12.80
N VAL A 252 14.88 1.45 -13.02
CA VAL A 252 13.58 0.80 -13.29
C VAL A 252 13.46 -0.48 -12.46
N VAL A 253 12.36 -0.60 -11.73
CA VAL A 253 11.97 -1.85 -11.05
C VAL A 253 10.73 -2.46 -11.72
N SER A 254 10.57 -3.77 -11.60
CA SER A 254 9.27 -4.39 -11.89
C SER A 254 8.30 -4.17 -10.74
N ASP A 255 7.00 -4.23 -11.04
CA ASP A 255 5.98 -4.38 -9.99
C ASP A 255 6.11 -5.77 -9.33
N GLY A 256 5.53 -5.91 -8.14
CA GLY A 256 5.66 -7.08 -7.27
C GLY A 256 5.21 -8.38 -7.94
N GLY A 257 6.12 -9.30 -8.21
CA GLY A 257 5.78 -10.58 -8.85
C GLY A 257 5.56 -10.52 -10.36
N ALA A 258 5.77 -9.36 -11.01
CA ALA A 258 5.47 -9.16 -12.42
C ALA A 258 6.28 -10.11 -13.34
N MET A 259 7.50 -10.51 -12.96
CA MET A 259 8.27 -11.51 -13.71
C MET A 259 7.57 -12.87 -13.70
N GLY A 260 7.09 -13.30 -12.53
CA GLY A 260 6.31 -14.53 -12.40
C GLY A 260 5.03 -14.53 -13.26
N LEU A 261 4.32 -13.39 -13.28
CA LEU A 261 3.03 -13.27 -14.00
C LEU A 261 3.17 -13.43 -15.52
N VAL A 262 4.33 -13.15 -16.12
CA VAL A 262 4.56 -13.34 -17.57
C VAL A 262 4.33 -14.80 -17.99
N VAL A 263 4.71 -15.75 -17.13
CA VAL A 263 4.50 -17.18 -17.35
C VAL A 263 3.14 -17.61 -16.81
N ASN A 264 2.84 -17.24 -15.56
CA ASN A 264 1.74 -17.82 -14.80
C ASN A 264 0.36 -17.29 -15.20
N LEU A 265 0.26 -16.04 -15.66
CA LEU A 265 -1.01 -15.41 -16.03
C LEU A 265 -1.07 -14.96 -17.50
N HIS A 266 0.03 -14.41 -18.03
CA HIS A 266 0.07 -14.03 -19.46
C HIS A 266 0.29 -15.22 -20.38
N HIS A 267 0.85 -16.33 -19.88
CA HIS A 267 1.23 -17.52 -20.65
C HIS A 267 2.07 -17.17 -21.89
N TYR A 268 2.93 -16.15 -21.78
CA TYR A 268 3.66 -15.61 -22.92
C TYR A 268 4.94 -16.40 -23.22
N PHE A 269 5.67 -16.77 -22.17
CA PHE A 269 6.82 -17.66 -22.24
C PHE A 269 6.54 -18.98 -21.52
N GLY A 270 7.27 -20.02 -21.89
CA GLY A 270 7.19 -21.33 -21.23
C GLY A 270 7.92 -21.40 -19.89
N GLN A 271 8.90 -20.52 -19.66
CA GLN A 271 9.70 -20.47 -18.44
C GLN A 271 10.13 -19.03 -18.11
N HIS A 272 10.68 -18.83 -16.91
CA HIS A 272 11.06 -17.49 -16.43
C HIS A 272 12.36 -16.96 -17.04
N ALA A 273 13.21 -17.83 -17.62
CA ALA A 273 14.49 -17.45 -18.22
C ALA A 273 14.35 -16.43 -19.36
N GLU A 274 13.39 -16.63 -20.28
CA GLU A 274 13.12 -15.66 -21.35
C GLU A 274 12.53 -14.37 -20.80
N THR A 275 11.76 -14.46 -19.71
CA THR A 275 11.17 -13.29 -19.06
C THR A 275 12.25 -12.34 -18.56
N ILE A 276 13.16 -12.83 -17.70
CA ILE A 276 14.20 -11.99 -17.10
C ILE A 276 15.16 -11.45 -18.17
N ALA A 277 15.56 -12.28 -19.13
CA ALA A 277 16.45 -11.85 -20.21
C ALA A 277 15.82 -10.75 -21.08
N THR A 278 14.52 -10.86 -21.36
CA THR A 278 13.79 -9.87 -22.16
C THR A 278 13.51 -8.60 -21.36
N ALA A 279 13.11 -8.72 -20.10
CA ALA A 279 12.85 -7.58 -19.21
C ALA A 279 14.11 -6.72 -19.01
N LEU A 280 15.26 -7.36 -18.74
CA LEU A 280 16.53 -6.65 -18.68
C LEU A 280 16.78 -5.93 -20.00
N LYS A 281 16.70 -6.60 -21.15
CA LYS A 281 16.93 -5.95 -22.46
C LYS A 281 15.95 -4.81 -22.77
N ALA A 282 14.71 -4.89 -22.27
CA ALA A 282 13.70 -3.84 -22.40
C ALA A 282 14.01 -2.61 -21.52
N GLY A 283 14.80 -2.78 -20.46
CA GLY A 283 15.33 -1.69 -19.63
C GLY A 283 14.98 -1.79 -18.15
N VAL A 284 14.33 -2.87 -17.70
CA VAL A 284 14.12 -3.15 -16.27
C VAL A 284 15.44 -3.50 -15.61
N ASP A 285 15.72 -2.94 -14.44
CA ASP A 285 17.00 -3.10 -13.75
C ASP A 285 16.92 -4.04 -12.54
N ALA A 286 15.76 -4.08 -11.87
CA ALA A 286 15.53 -4.93 -10.70
C ALA A 286 14.15 -5.61 -10.75
N MET A 287 14.10 -6.91 -10.45
CA MET A 287 12.85 -7.67 -10.37
C MET A 287 12.33 -7.69 -8.94
N SER A 288 11.09 -7.27 -8.72
CA SER A 288 10.42 -7.28 -7.41
C SER A 288 9.71 -8.61 -7.13
N ASP A 289 10.38 -9.71 -7.45
CA ASP A 289 9.92 -11.09 -7.29
C ASP A 289 10.74 -11.80 -6.18
N ASP A 290 10.39 -13.04 -5.80
CA ASP A 290 11.22 -13.84 -4.87
C ASP A 290 12.66 -13.93 -5.42
N PRO A 291 13.68 -13.48 -4.67
CA PRO A 291 15.07 -13.46 -5.15
C PRO A 291 15.58 -14.79 -5.63
N ARG A 292 15.12 -15.91 -5.04
CA ARG A 292 15.52 -17.25 -5.46
C ARG A 292 14.96 -17.59 -6.83
N MET A 293 13.74 -17.16 -7.12
CA MET A 293 13.14 -17.32 -8.46
C MET A 293 13.86 -16.45 -9.48
N VAL A 294 14.21 -15.21 -9.11
CA VAL A 294 14.95 -14.29 -9.97
C VAL A 294 16.34 -14.84 -10.31
N GLU A 295 17.10 -15.28 -9.30
CA GLU A 295 18.43 -15.87 -9.50
C GLU A 295 18.37 -17.13 -10.37
N GLN A 296 17.42 -18.03 -10.10
CA GLN A 296 17.25 -19.25 -10.89
C GLN A 296 16.92 -18.94 -12.35
N ALA A 297 16.00 -18.00 -12.60
CA ALA A 297 15.66 -17.57 -13.94
C ALA A 297 16.86 -16.93 -14.66
N ALA A 298 17.65 -16.11 -13.95
CA ALA A 298 18.85 -15.49 -14.49
C ALA A 298 19.89 -16.54 -14.91
N ARG A 299 20.11 -17.53 -14.04
CA ARG A 299 21.07 -18.62 -14.23
C ARG A 299 20.74 -19.43 -15.46
N GLU A 300 19.50 -19.88 -15.58
CA GLU A 300 19.01 -20.59 -16.76
C GLU A 300 19.17 -19.75 -18.03
N ALA A 301 18.81 -18.47 -17.98
CA ALA A 301 18.93 -17.56 -19.12
C ALA A 301 20.39 -17.37 -19.56
N TYR A 302 21.32 -17.32 -18.60
CA TYR A 302 22.75 -17.21 -18.86
C TYR A 302 23.33 -18.49 -19.46
N GLU A 303 22.98 -19.66 -18.92
CA GLU A 303 23.38 -20.97 -19.43
C GLU A 303 22.86 -21.22 -20.86
N LEU A 304 21.65 -20.75 -21.17
CA LEU A 304 21.08 -20.76 -22.52
C LEU A 304 21.72 -19.73 -23.47
N GLY A 305 22.57 -18.83 -22.97
CA GLY A 305 23.23 -17.78 -23.75
C GLY A 305 22.30 -16.64 -24.21
N ILE A 306 21.05 -16.62 -23.72
CA ILE A 306 20.09 -15.56 -24.02
C ILE A 306 20.29 -14.34 -23.12
N LEU A 307 20.82 -14.52 -21.91
CA LEU A 307 21.29 -13.45 -21.03
C LEU A 307 22.81 -13.37 -21.07
N LYS A 308 23.37 -12.17 -21.24
CA LYS A 308 24.83 -11.95 -21.26
C LYS A 308 25.26 -11.16 -20.02
N GLU A 309 26.51 -11.33 -19.63
CA GLU A 309 27.09 -10.59 -18.49
C GLU A 309 26.91 -9.07 -18.62
N LYS A 310 27.09 -8.52 -19.82
CA LYS A 310 26.85 -7.10 -20.11
C LYS A 310 25.41 -6.62 -19.85
N ASP A 311 24.42 -7.50 -19.97
CA ASP A 311 23.00 -7.17 -19.74
C ASP A 311 22.75 -7.07 -18.23
N MET A 312 23.41 -7.93 -17.44
CA MET A 312 23.41 -7.87 -15.97
C MET A 312 24.19 -6.64 -15.49
N ASP A 313 25.38 -6.38 -16.02
CA ASP A 313 26.23 -5.25 -15.64
C ASP A 313 25.51 -3.90 -15.80
N ARG A 314 24.79 -3.72 -16.91
CA ARG A 314 24.01 -2.50 -17.14
C ARG A 314 22.93 -2.32 -16.07
N SER A 315 22.26 -3.40 -15.70
CA SER A 315 21.12 -3.38 -14.77
C SER A 315 21.60 -3.16 -13.32
N ILE A 316 22.66 -3.87 -12.93
CA ILE A 316 23.34 -3.68 -11.63
C ILE A 316 23.90 -2.25 -11.53
N ARG A 317 24.46 -1.71 -12.61
CA ARG A 317 24.92 -0.30 -12.64
C ARG A 317 23.81 0.67 -12.28
N CYS A 318 22.65 0.60 -12.94
CA CYS A 318 21.51 1.49 -12.68
C CYS A 318 21.05 1.42 -11.21
N MET A 319 20.99 0.22 -10.63
CA MET A 319 20.68 0.05 -9.20
C MET A 319 21.76 0.69 -8.30
N MET A 320 23.03 0.43 -8.59
CA MET A 320 24.14 0.93 -7.77
C MET A 320 24.31 2.45 -7.87
N GLU A 321 24.05 3.05 -9.02
CA GLU A 321 24.02 4.52 -9.18
C GLU A 321 23.01 5.15 -8.22
N THR A 322 21.80 4.59 -8.14
CA THR A 322 20.77 5.06 -7.19
C THR A 322 21.25 4.91 -5.75
N LYS A 323 21.83 3.76 -5.39
CA LYS A 323 22.33 3.51 -4.02
C LYS A 323 23.48 4.43 -3.63
N LEU A 324 24.40 4.73 -4.54
CA LEU A 324 25.49 5.69 -4.30
C LEU A 324 24.95 7.12 -4.12
N ARG A 325 23.97 7.53 -4.92
CA ARG A 325 23.27 8.83 -4.75
C ARG A 325 22.50 8.90 -3.44
N LEU A 326 22.01 7.78 -2.92
CA LEU A 326 21.42 7.71 -1.57
C LEU A 326 22.45 7.77 -0.45
N GLY A 327 23.75 7.69 -0.75
CA GLY A 327 24.85 7.80 0.22
C GLY A 327 25.05 6.58 1.12
N VAL A 328 24.35 5.47 0.89
CA VAL A 328 24.34 4.30 1.80
C VAL A 328 25.68 3.56 1.89
N TYR A 329 26.61 3.87 0.99
CA TYR A 329 27.97 3.31 0.95
C TYR A 329 29.06 4.37 1.17
N ASP A 330 28.69 5.58 1.56
CA ASP A 330 29.64 6.64 1.91
C ASP A 330 29.98 6.60 3.41
N ARG A 331 31.10 7.23 3.79
CA ARG A 331 31.49 7.32 5.20
C ARG A 331 30.53 8.23 5.96
N GLU A 332 30.39 7.94 7.26
CA GLU A 332 29.55 8.73 8.17
C GLU A 332 29.84 10.24 8.06
N ASN A 333 28.77 11.04 8.18
CA ASN A 333 28.76 12.51 8.17
C ASN A 333 29.01 13.21 6.83
N LEU A 334 29.20 12.49 5.72
CA LEU A 334 29.30 13.11 4.39
C LEU A 334 27.95 13.51 3.80
N ASN A 335 26.94 12.65 3.96
CA ASN A 335 25.59 12.89 3.48
C ASN A 335 24.82 13.75 4.49
N PRO A 336 24.35 14.96 4.12
CA PRO A 336 23.63 15.83 5.03
C PRO A 336 22.30 15.25 5.52
N TYR A 337 21.70 14.33 4.75
CA TYR A 337 20.42 13.70 5.10
C TYR A 337 20.53 12.59 6.16
N ASP A 338 21.74 12.16 6.51
CA ASP A 338 21.95 11.16 7.57
C ASP A 338 22.05 11.82 8.97
N ARG A 339 21.78 13.13 9.08
CA ARG A 339 21.76 13.88 10.34
C ARG A 339 20.40 13.90 11.04
N VAL A 340 19.47 13.08 10.56
CA VAL A 340 18.13 12.95 11.16
C VAL A 340 18.19 12.23 12.51
N THR A 341 17.20 12.51 13.34
CA THR A 341 17.02 11.95 14.68
C THR A 341 15.61 11.40 14.85
N GLU A 342 15.38 10.69 15.95
CA GLU A 342 14.05 10.19 16.30
C GLU A 342 13.00 11.32 16.47
N ASP A 343 13.43 12.54 16.82
CA ASP A 343 12.56 13.71 16.96
C ASP A 343 12.01 14.23 15.61
N ASP A 344 12.55 13.75 14.48
CA ASP A 344 12.09 14.12 13.15
C ASP A 344 10.84 13.33 12.72
N ILE A 345 10.52 12.21 13.37
CA ILE A 345 9.26 11.47 13.20
C ILE A 345 8.12 12.22 13.88
N ASP A 346 7.00 12.41 13.19
CA ASP A 346 5.82 13.08 13.76
C ASP A 346 6.16 14.44 14.41
N SER A 347 7.12 15.14 13.79
CA SER A 347 7.61 16.42 14.29
C SER A 347 6.49 17.48 14.31
N PRO A 348 6.58 18.53 15.14
CA PRO A 348 5.58 19.60 15.15
C PRO A 348 5.34 20.23 13.77
N LYS A 349 6.39 20.31 12.94
CA LYS A 349 6.29 20.79 11.55
C LYS A 349 5.49 19.79 10.69
N ALA A 350 5.78 18.50 10.79
CA ALA A 350 5.04 17.45 10.07
C ALA A 350 3.55 17.46 10.42
N ARG A 351 3.20 17.58 11.72
CA ARG A 351 1.81 17.67 12.19
C ARG A 351 1.05 18.86 11.61
N GLU A 352 1.66 20.04 11.56
CA GLU A 352 1.00 21.22 10.96
C GLU A 352 0.87 21.09 9.44
N ILE A 353 1.87 20.57 8.73
CA ILE A 353 1.75 20.30 7.28
C ILE A 353 0.62 19.31 7.02
N CYS A 354 0.56 18.19 7.76
CA CYS A 354 -0.47 17.19 7.60
C CYS A 354 -1.87 17.75 7.85
N LYS A 355 -2.00 18.57 8.89
CA LYS A 355 -3.26 19.23 9.26
C LYS A 355 -3.71 20.25 8.22
N GLU A 356 -2.79 21.05 7.68
CA GLU A 356 -3.12 22.02 6.63
C GLU A 356 -3.47 21.32 5.32
N LEU A 357 -2.71 20.31 4.92
CA LEU A 357 -3.02 19.51 3.74
C LEU A 357 -4.38 18.80 3.87
N SER A 358 -4.71 18.30 5.06
CA SER A 358 -6.03 17.74 5.36
C SER A 358 -7.17 18.76 5.31
N ARG A 359 -6.90 20.05 5.58
CA ARG A 359 -7.89 21.13 5.45
C ARG A 359 -8.11 21.49 4.00
N GLU A 360 -7.03 21.64 3.24
CA GLU A 360 -7.10 21.99 1.83
C GLU A 360 -7.62 20.85 0.95
N SER A 361 -7.52 19.59 1.39
CA SER A 361 -8.08 18.44 0.67
C SER A 361 -9.62 18.37 0.66
N ILE A 362 -10.31 19.15 1.50
CA ILE A 362 -11.77 19.05 1.65
C ILE A 362 -12.47 19.85 0.54
N VAL A 363 -13.25 19.16 -0.30
CA VAL A 363 -14.04 19.77 -1.37
C VAL A 363 -15.47 20.06 -0.93
N LEU A 364 -15.86 21.33 -0.90
CA LEU A 364 -17.25 21.75 -0.68
C LEU A 364 -18.06 21.65 -1.99
N LEU A 365 -18.71 20.51 -2.21
CA LEU A 365 -19.50 20.26 -3.43
C LEU A 365 -20.78 21.12 -3.50
N LYS A 366 -21.42 21.34 -2.34
CA LYS A 366 -22.73 22.00 -2.26
C LYS A 366 -22.89 22.73 -0.93
N ASN A 367 -23.35 23.98 -0.99
CA ASN A 367 -23.67 24.79 0.19
C ASN A 367 -24.94 25.61 -0.05
N GLU A 368 -26.10 24.99 0.14
CA GLU A 368 -27.40 25.66 -0.01
C GLU A 368 -27.84 26.36 1.28
N ASN A 369 -28.58 27.45 1.14
CA ASN A 369 -29.22 28.18 2.24
C ASN A 369 -28.26 28.65 3.34
N GLY A 370 -26.96 28.78 3.05
CA GLY A 370 -25.95 29.19 4.03
C GLY A 370 -25.74 28.17 5.14
N ALA A 371 -25.91 26.87 4.85
CA ALA A 371 -25.74 25.79 5.83
C ALA A 371 -24.31 25.73 6.43
N LEU A 372 -23.30 26.14 5.67
CA LEU A 372 -21.91 26.29 6.13
C LEU A 372 -21.40 27.73 5.95
N PRO A 373 -20.54 28.25 6.85
CA PRO A 373 -20.01 27.58 8.04
C PRO A 373 -21.06 27.47 9.15
N LEU A 374 -20.84 26.52 10.06
CA LEU A 374 -21.75 26.23 11.16
C LEU A 374 -21.83 27.37 12.16
N ASP A 375 -23.02 27.58 12.71
CA ASP A 375 -23.20 28.53 13.81
C ASP A 375 -22.42 28.05 15.04
N LYS A 376 -21.49 28.89 15.51
CA LYS A 376 -20.68 28.63 16.69
C LYS A 376 -21.53 28.55 17.96
N ALA A 377 -22.71 29.16 17.97
CA ALA A 377 -23.64 29.14 19.10
C ALA A 377 -24.39 27.80 19.26
N LEU A 378 -24.32 26.89 18.27
CA LEU A 378 -24.90 25.54 18.40
C LEU A 378 -24.24 24.80 19.56
N LYS A 379 -25.07 24.26 20.46
CA LYS A 379 -24.61 23.41 21.57
C LYS A 379 -24.47 21.96 21.10
N ALA A 380 -23.78 21.12 21.89
CA ALA A 380 -23.67 19.69 21.56
C ALA A 380 -25.05 19.00 21.51
N GLU A 381 -25.97 19.37 22.40
CA GLU A 381 -27.35 18.87 22.41
C GLU A 381 -28.14 19.19 21.12
N ASP A 382 -27.77 20.24 20.40
CA ASP A 382 -28.42 20.68 19.15
C ASP A 382 -27.93 19.89 17.92
N ILE A 383 -26.87 19.10 18.08
CA ILE A 383 -26.17 18.41 17.00
C ILE A 383 -26.41 16.90 17.11
N ALA A 384 -26.57 16.25 15.95
CA ALA A 384 -26.37 14.81 15.80
C ALA A 384 -25.45 14.49 14.63
N ILE A 385 -24.64 13.46 14.79
CA ILE A 385 -23.85 12.83 13.73
C ILE A 385 -24.46 11.47 13.46
N VAL A 386 -24.73 11.16 12.20
CA VAL A 386 -25.30 9.89 11.78
C VAL A 386 -24.53 9.29 10.62
N GLY A 387 -24.52 7.96 10.54
CA GLY A 387 -23.90 7.20 9.46
C GLY A 387 -22.56 6.56 9.84
N PRO A 388 -22.15 5.51 9.10
CA PRO A 388 -21.07 4.62 9.52
C PRO A 388 -19.71 5.30 9.53
N LEU A 389 -19.54 6.40 8.78
CA LEU A 389 -18.28 7.16 8.72
C LEU A 389 -18.18 8.27 9.77
N GLY A 390 -19.14 8.35 10.70
CA GLY A 390 -19.14 9.36 11.76
C GLY A 390 -18.01 9.15 12.76
N ASP A 391 -17.74 7.89 13.11
CA ASP A 391 -16.70 7.49 14.06
C ASP A 391 -15.73 6.46 13.46
N ALA A 392 -15.38 6.65 12.18
CA ALA A 392 -14.45 5.79 11.47
C ALA A 392 -13.19 6.55 11.07
N TRP A 393 -12.06 5.83 11.09
CA TRP A 393 -10.80 6.21 10.48
C TRP A 393 -10.26 4.96 9.78
N TYR A 394 -10.07 5.02 8.46
CA TYR A 394 -9.63 3.86 7.69
C TYR A 394 -8.14 3.95 7.38
N GLN A 395 -7.50 2.78 7.49
CA GLN A 395 -6.16 2.55 6.95
C GLN A 395 -6.28 2.02 5.51
N ASP A 396 -5.22 2.22 4.73
CA ASP A 396 -5.06 1.69 3.38
C ASP A 396 -3.76 0.86 3.26
N TRP A 397 -3.62 0.13 2.15
CA TRP A 397 -2.49 -0.78 1.91
C TRP A 397 -1.13 -0.09 1.75
N TYR A 398 -1.10 1.19 1.40
CA TYR A 398 0.14 1.94 1.15
C TYR A 398 0.38 3.05 2.19
N GLY A 399 -0.41 3.04 3.27
CA GLY A 399 -0.32 3.92 4.42
C GLY A 399 0.29 3.23 5.64
N GLY A 400 1.12 3.97 6.38
CA GLY A 400 1.77 3.46 7.58
C GLY A 400 0.91 3.47 8.84
N THR A 401 1.53 3.19 9.98
CA THR A 401 0.87 3.33 11.28
C THR A 401 0.91 4.79 11.73
N ALA A 402 -0.23 5.46 11.71
CA ALA A 402 -0.32 6.86 12.13
C ALA A 402 -0.01 7.03 13.65
N PRO A 403 0.66 8.12 14.07
CA PRO A 403 0.98 8.38 15.48
C PRO A 403 -0.26 8.59 16.34
N TYR A 404 -1.33 9.11 15.74
CA TYR A 404 -2.65 9.26 16.32
C TYR A 404 -3.70 9.27 15.21
N ARG A 405 -4.96 9.05 15.60
CA ARG A 405 -6.11 9.04 14.68
C ARG A 405 -7.20 9.92 15.29
N THR A 406 -7.93 10.63 14.44
CA THR A 406 -9.06 11.48 14.87
C THR A 406 -10.22 11.27 13.94
N THR A 407 -11.34 10.76 14.47
CA THR A 407 -12.58 10.60 13.71
C THR A 407 -13.34 11.92 13.63
N PHE A 408 -14.34 12.00 12.75
CA PHE A 408 -15.18 13.19 12.64
C PHE A 408 -15.95 13.46 13.96
N LEU A 409 -16.46 12.41 14.61
CA LEU A 409 -17.10 12.48 15.93
C LEU A 409 -16.15 13.09 16.97
N GLN A 410 -14.96 12.51 17.13
CA GLN A 410 -13.96 12.98 18.09
C GLN A 410 -13.57 14.44 17.84
N GLY A 411 -13.38 14.83 16.57
CA GLY A 411 -13.09 16.22 16.21
C GLY A 411 -14.22 17.18 16.62
N MET A 412 -15.47 16.79 16.43
CA MET A 412 -16.64 17.60 16.82
C MET A 412 -16.79 17.69 18.34
N GLU A 413 -16.54 16.60 19.07
CA GLU A 413 -16.58 16.58 20.53
C GLU A 413 -15.50 17.47 21.14
N VAL A 414 -14.28 17.46 20.58
CA VAL A 414 -13.21 18.40 20.99
C VAL A 414 -13.62 19.85 20.73
N LEU A 415 -14.21 20.14 19.56
CA LEU A 415 -14.66 21.50 19.23
C LEU A 415 -15.79 22.00 20.12
N LYS A 416 -16.65 21.10 20.62
CA LYS A 416 -17.79 21.44 21.48
C LYS A 416 -17.53 21.23 22.97
N GLN A 417 -16.43 20.57 23.33
CA GLN A 417 -16.04 20.20 24.69
C GLN A 417 -17.10 19.36 25.42
N GLU A 418 -17.91 18.62 24.66
CA GLU A 418 -19.04 17.82 25.13
C GLU A 418 -19.29 16.67 24.15
N ASN A 419 -19.87 15.57 24.64
CA ASN A 419 -20.22 14.43 23.80
C ASN A 419 -21.32 14.82 22.79
N ILE A 420 -21.19 14.33 21.56
CA ILE A 420 -22.15 14.58 20.50
C ILE A 420 -23.05 13.36 20.35
N THR A 421 -24.35 13.59 20.10
CA THR A 421 -25.27 12.49 19.79
C THR A 421 -24.83 11.80 18.51
N PHE A 422 -24.51 10.51 18.58
CA PHE A 422 -24.04 9.70 17.44
C PHE A 422 -24.90 8.45 17.24
N ALA A 423 -25.16 8.11 15.98
CA ALA A 423 -25.71 6.81 15.57
C ALA A 423 -25.11 6.37 14.22
N ASP A 424 -24.41 5.25 14.19
CA ASP A 424 -23.77 4.72 12.97
C ASP A 424 -24.76 4.33 11.86
N GLY A 425 -26.03 4.08 12.20
CA GLY A 425 -27.05 3.67 11.23
C GLY A 425 -26.99 2.19 10.82
N LEU A 426 -26.17 1.38 11.48
CA LEU A 426 -25.95 -0.03 11.16
C LEU A 426 -26.88 -0.95 11.96
N ASP A 427 -27.31 -2.06 11.36
CA ASP A 427 -28.14 -3.03 12.06
C ASP A 427 -27.33 -3.80 13.12
N ARG A 428 -28.00 -4.13 14.22
CA ARG A 428 -27.48 -5.12 15.18
C ARG A 428 -28.18 -6.43 14.94
N VAL A 429 -27.39 -7.49 14.77
CA VAL A 429 -27.88 -8.83 14.48
C VAL A 429 -27.41 -9.82 15.53
N VAL A 430 -28.18 -10.89 15.69
CA VAL A 430 -27.78 -12.09 16.42
C VAL A 430 -27.83 -13.29 15.48
N PHE A 431 -26.96 -14.27 15.73
CA PHE A 431 -26.92 -15.52 14.97
C PHE A 431 -27.41 -16.68 15.82
N ARG A 432 -28.14 -17.61 15.20
CA ARG A 432 -28.58 -18.86 15.83
C ARG A 432 -28.29 -20.07 14.95
N CYS A 433 -27.86 -21.17 15.55
CA CYS A 433 -27.62 -22.46 14.90
C CYS A 433 -28.26 -23.55 15.78
N ASP A 434 -28.98 -24.51 15.19
CA ASP A 434 -29.66 -25.60 15.92
C ASP A 434 -30.47 -25.12 17.16
N GLY A 435 -31.11 -23.96 17.08
CA GLY A 435 -31.90 -23.36 18.17
C GLY A 435 -31.10 -22.69 19.30
N LYS A 436 -29.76 -22.70 19.26
CA LYS A 436 -28.91 -21.96 20.21
C LYS A 436 -28.35 -20.68 19.60
N GLY A 437 -28.06 -19.69 20.42
CA GLY A 437 -27.35 -18.47 20.01
C GLY A 437 -25.88 -18.73 19.69
N LEU A 438 -25.26 -17.87 18.89
CA LEU A 438 -23.81 -17.82 18.74
C LEU A 438 -23.24 -16.68 19.57
N ALA A 439 -22.15 -16.95 20.29
CA ALA A 439 -21.46 -15.99 21.14
C ALA A 439 -19.94 -16.12 21.02
N VAL A 440 -19.23 -15.07 21.36
CA VAL A 440 -17.77 -15.02 21.38
C VAL A 440 -17.27 -15.57 22.72
N ALA A 441 -16.44 -16.60 22.72
CA ALA A 441 -15.81 -17.16 23.91
C ALA A 441 -14.75 -16.20 24.50
N GLU A 442 -14.21 -16.53 25.68
CA GLU A 442 -13.16 -15.73 26.32
C GLU A 442 -11.87 -15.63 25.48
N ASP A 443 -11.57 -16.66 24.69
CA ASP A 443 -10.42 -16.72 23.77
C ASP A 443 -10.70 -16.06 22.39
N GLY A 444 -11.87 -15.44 22.24
CA GLY A 444 -12.33 -14.79 21.02
C GLY A 444 -13.01 -15.72 20.00
N THR A 445 -13.01 -17.04 20.19
CA THR A 445 -13.60 -17.97 19.22
C THR A 445 -15.13 -17.92 19.22
N LEU A 446 -15.77 -18.23 18.10
CA LEU A 446 -17.22 -18.31 18.01
C LEU A 446 -17.70 -19.68 18.55
N GLN A 447 -18.68 -19.66 19.45
CA GLN A 447 -19.26 -20.85 20.08
C GLN A 447 -20.79 -20.78 20.18
N MET A 448 -21.44 -21.92 20.44
CA MET A 448 -22.87 -21.94 20.77
C MET A 448 -23.10 -21.55 22.23
N ALA A 449 -24.13 -20.75 22.48
CA ALA A 449 -24.55 -20.30 23.80
C ALA A 449 -26.09 -20.23 23.90
N ASP A 450 -26.63 -20.20 25.11
CA ASP A 450 -28.08 -20.02 25.30
C ASP A 450 -28.52 -18.60 24.90
N GLU A 451 -27.73 -17.60 25.30
CA GLU A 451 -27.88 -16.20 24.90
C GLU A 451 -26.87 -15.84 23.80
N PRO A 452 -27.30 -15.33 22.64
CA PRO A 452 -26.39 -14.91 21.58
C PRO A 452 -25.69 -13.59 21.91
N ASP A 453 -24.46 -13.42 21.42
CA ASP A 453 -23.86 -12.09 21.33
C ASP A 453 -24.48 -11.28 20.19
N VAL A 454 -24.46 -9.95 20.35
CA VAL A 454 -24.91 -9.00 19.34
C VAL A 454 -23.74 -8.54 18.48
N PHE A 455 -23.94 -8.52 17.17
CA PHE A 455 -22.97 -8.08 16.18
C PHE A 455 -23.49 -6.89 15.39
N ILE A 456 -22.64 -5.89 15.17
CA ILE A 456 -22.89 -4.79 14.23
C ILE A 456 -22.65 -5.35 12.83
N LYS A 457 -23.68 -5.30 11.98
CA LYS A 457 -23.62 -5.72 10.58
C LYS A 457 -23.32 -4.51 9.69
N GLU A 458 -22.14 -4.48 9.11
CA GLU A 458 -21.70 -3.42 8.20
C GLU A 458 -21.63 -3.96 6.77
N TYR A 459 -22.17 -3.21 5.82
CA TYR A 459 -22.05 -3.55 4.40
C TYR A 459 -20.67 -3.13 3.89
N TRP A 460 -19.89 -4.09 3.41
CA TRP A 460 -18.52 -3.86 2.94
C TRP A 460 -18.43 -3.56 1.44
N GLY A 461 -19.54 -3.70 0.71
CA GLY A 461 -19.58 -3.58 -0.76
C GLY A 461 -19.70 -4.93 -1.45
N GLU A 462 -20.13 -4.93 -2.72
CA GLU A 462 -20.23 -6.12 -3.59
C GLU A 462 -20.95 -7.34 -2.96
N GLY A 463 -21.99 -7.10 -2.16
CA GLY A 463 -22.74 -8.18 -1.48
C GLY A 463 -22.03 -8.78 -0.26
N SER A 464 -20.90 -8.20 0.16
CA SER A 464 -20.12 -8.60 1.33
C SER A 464 -20.47 -7.78 2.58
N TYR A 465 -20.25 -8.37 3.75
CA TYR A 465 -20.49 -7.78 5.06
C TYR A 465 -19.34 -8.06 6.02
N THR A 466 -19.15 -7.18 6.99
CA THR A 466 -18.35 -7.45 8.18
C THR A 466 -19.26 -7.48 9.41
N PHE A 467 -18.82 -8.21 10.44
CA PHE A 467 -19.55 -8.36 11.69
C PHE A 467 -18.66 -8.02 12.87
N LYS A 468 -19.01 -6.97 13.62
CA LYS A 468 -18.24 -6.52 14.80
C LYS A 468 -19.01 -6.84 16.07
N SER A 469 -18.42 -7.60 16.99
CA SER A 469 -19.04 -7.90 18.28
C SER A 469 -19.25 -6.61 19.07
N VAL A 470 -20.49 -6.35 19.50
CA VAL A 470 -20.82 -5.20 20.35
C VAL A 470 -20.14 -5.34 21.71
N ARG A 471 -19.99 -6.57 22.21
CA ARG A 471 -19.43 -6.84 23.54
C ARG A 471 -17.91 -6.66 23.58
N THR A 472 -17.18 -7.18 22.58
CA THR A 472 -15.71 -7.13 22.57
C THR A 472 -15.16 -5.96 21.77
N GLY A 473 -15.96 -5.36 20.88
CA GLY A 473 -15.49 -4.33 19.95
C GLY A 473 -14.62 -4.88 18.82
N LYS A 474 -14.59 -6.20 18.59
CA LYS A 474 -13.72 -6.86 17.60
C LYS A 474 -14.50 -7.46 16.44
N TYR A 475 -13.89 -7.49 15.26
CA TYR A 475 -14.45 -8.08 14.05
C TYR A 475 -14.34 -9.60 14.08
N LEU A 476 -15.43 -10.28 13.73
CA LEU A 476 -15.42 -11.69 13.35
C LEU A 476 -14.59 -11.85 12.08
N GLY A 477 -13.81 -12.91 12.01
CA GLY A 477 -13.06 -13.30 10.82
C GLY A 477 -12.50 -14.71 10.92
N ALA A 478 -11.97 -15.23 9.81
CA ALA A 478 -11.28 -16.51 9.78
C ALA A 478 -9.81 -16.35 10.19
N ARG A 479 -9.31 -17.21 11.09
CA ARG A 479 -7.87 -17.26 11.41
C ARG A 479 -7.08 -17.94 10.27
N LEU A 480 -6.09 -17.22 9.71
CA LEU A 480 -5.21 -17.69 8.63
C LEU A 480 -3.85 -18.25 9.09
N SER A 481 -3.50 -18.19 10.37
CA SER A 481 -2.20 -18.71 10.84
C SER A 481 -2.24 -19.21 12.29
N GLU A 482 -1.32 -20.13 12.60
CA GLU A 482 -0.95 -20.55 13.96
C GLU A 482 -0.27 -19.39 14.71
N SER A 483 -0.99 -18.36 15.15
CA SER A 483 -0.38 -17.27 15.93
C SER A 483 -0.45 -17.54 17.44
N GLN A 484 0.75 -17.70 18.02
CA GLN A 484 1.15 -17.59 19.43
C GLN A 484 0.53 -18.54 20.47
N GLY A 485 1.27 -19.62 20.78
CA GLY A 485 1.22 -20.32 22.09
C GLY A 485 0.33 -21.55 22.15
N GLU A 486 -0.84 -21.51 21.52
CA GLU A 486 -1.72 -22.66 21.29
C GLU A 486 -2.21 -22.57 19.84
N LYS A 487 -2.22 -23.68 19.10
CA LYS A 487 -2.49 -23.66 17.65
C LYS A 487 -3.97 -23.33 17.41
N PRO A 488 -4.37 -22.12 16.95
CA PRO A 488 -5.71 -21.96 16.38
C PRO A 488 -5.81 -22.86 15.14
N LYS A 489 -6.95 -23.53 14.99
CA LYS A 489 -7.24 -24.35 13.81
C LYS A 489 -7.41 -23.41 12.60
N MET A 490 -6.72 -23.70 11.50
CA MET A 490 -6.86 -22.94 10.25
C MET A 490 -8.34 -22.83 9.86
N GLY A 491 -8.80 -21.61 9.58
CA GLY A 491 -10.19 -21.36 9.20
C GLY A 491 -11.17 -21.25 10.36
N GLN A 492 -10.75 -21.43 11.62
CA GLN A 492 -11.59 -21.19 12.79
C GLN A 492 -12.05 -19.74 12.84
N ILE A 493 -13.33 -19.53 13.16
CA ILE A 493 -13.95 -18.20 13.24
C ILE A 493 -13.76 -17.63 14.64
N ALA A 494 -13.23 -16.41 14.70
CA ALA A 494 -13.01 -15.69 15.95
C ALA A 494 -13.28 -14.18 15.79
N ALA A 495 -13.69 -13.53 16.87
CA ALA A 495 -13.79 -12.08 17.00
C ALA A 495 -12.59 -11.51 17.76
N ASP A 496 -11.41 -11.48 17.12
CA ASP A 496 -10.15 -11.09 17.73
C ASP A 496 -9.41 -9.95 17.01
N ARG A 497 -9.98 -9.44 15.91
CA ARG A 497 -9.41 -8.39 15.07
C ARG A 497 -9.97 -7.01 15.42
N GLU A 498 -9.10 -6.04 15.63
CA GLU A 498 -9.50 -4.65 15.93
C GLU A 498 -10.06 -3.94 14.68
N GLU A 499 -9.60 -4.35 13.49
CA GLU A 499 -9.90 -3.75 12.20
C GLU A 499 -10.12 -4.83 11.14
N ALA A 500 -11.01 -4.57 10.17
CA ALA A 500 -11.16 -5.36 8.96
C ALA A 500 -10.13 -4.90 7.90
N PHE A 501 -8.85 -5.23 8.13
CA PHE A 501 -7.74 -4.77 7.31
C PHE A 501 -6.62 -5.81 7.23
N ASP A 502 -6.29 -6.23 6.00
CA ASP A 502 -5.12 -7.05 5.63
C ASP A 502 -5.03 -7.11 4.09
N TRP A 503 -3.96 -7.69 3.53
CA TRP A 503 -3.91 -8.06 2.09
C TRP A 503 -5.05 -8.99 1.71
N PHE A 504 -5.42 -9.89 2.62
CA PHE A 504 -6.61 -10.72 2.54
C PHE A 504 -7.50 -10.44 3.75
N VAL A 505 -8.48 -9.55 3.58
CA VAL A 505 -9.43 -9.20 4.64
C VAL A 505 -10.33 -10.42 4.93
N MET A 506 -10.07 -11.10 6.05
CA MET A 506 -10.75 -12.34 6.45
C MET A 506 -12.00 -12.09 7.30
N GLU A 507 -12.26 -10.83 7.60
CA GLU A 507 -13.45 -10.33 8.28
C GLU A 507 -14.64 -10.17 7.33
N ILE A 508 -14.46 -10.49 6.04
CA ILE A 508 -15.47 -10.44 5.00
C ILE A 508 -16.27 -11.75 4.96
N PHE A 509 -17.58 -11.59 5.03
CA PHE A 509 -18.57 -12.64 4.90
C PHE A 509 -19.58 -12.31 3.81
N HIS A 510 -20.03 -13.32 3.09
CA HIS A 510 -21.25 -13.25 2.28
C HIS A 510 -22.40 -13.87 3.07
N VAL A 511 -23.60 -13.32 2.88
CA VAL A 511 -24.84 -13.81 3.49
C VAL A 511 -25.70 -14.38 2.38
N GLU A 512 -25.76 -15.72 2.30
CA GLU A 512 -26.46 -16.44 1.24
C GLU A 512 -27.83 -16.94 1.75
N PRO A 513 -28.95 -16.29 1.39
CA PRO A 513 -30.27 -16.66 1.89
C PRO A 513 -30.71 -18.04 1.38
N GLN A 514 -31.40 -18.79 2.23
CA GLN A 514 -31.97 -20.11 1.94
C GLN A 514 -33.50 -20.05 1.83
N GLU A 515 -34.12 -21.05 1.19
CA GLU A 515 -35.58 -21.09 0.99
C GLU A 515 -36.38 -21.17 2.30
N ASP A 516 -35.78 -21.72 3.37
CA ASP A 516 -36.40 -21.87 4.69
C ASP A 516 -36.27 -20.61 5.59
N GLY A 517 -35.66 -19.54 5.07
CA GLY A 517 -35.43 -18.29 5.80
C GLY A 517 -34.14 -18.27 6.62
N SER A 518 -33.37 -19.36 6.64
CA SER A 518 -31.99 -19.35 7.15
C SER A 518 -31.02 -18.70 6.14
N VAL A 519 -29.78 -18.53 6.56
CA VAL A 519 -28.67 -18.07 5.73
C VAL A 519 -27.50 -19.04 5.85
N VAL A 520 -26.73 -19.17 4.78
CA VAL A 520 -25.38 -19.73 4.82
C VAL A 520 -24.41 -18.57 4.79
N LEU A 521 -23.52 -18.51 5.78
CA LEU A 521 -22.43 -17.56 5.78
C LEU A 521 -21.25 -18.18 5.01
N THR A 522 -20.63 -17.43 4.11
CA THR A 522 -19.40 -17.85 3.43
C THR A 522 -18.30 -16.81 3.62
N ASN A 523 -17.04 -17.22 3.64
CA ASN A 523 -15.92 -16.26 3.74
C ASN A 523 -15.69 -15.54 2.40
N ARG A 524 -14.67 -14.69 2.36
CA ARG A 524 -14.15 -14.03 1.15
C ARG A 524 -13.93 -14.96 -0.06
N PHE A 525 -13.61 -16.22 0.18
CA PHE A 525 -13.35 -17.22 -0.87
C PHE A 525 -14.59 -18.06 -1.24
N HIS A 526 -15.77 -17.69 -0.73
CA HIS A 526 -17.02 -18.45 -0.85
C HIS A 526 -16.96 -19.84 -0.21
N TYR A 527 -16.07 -20.08 0.74
CA TYR A 527 -16.11 -21.29 1.55
C TYR A 527 -17.14 -21.11 2.66
N PRO A 528 -18.11 -22.01 2.80
CA PRO A 528 -19.17 -21.87 3.78
C PRO A 528 -18.68 -22.14 5.20
N VAL A 529 -19.35 -21.50 6.16
CA VAL A 529 -19.23 -21.82 7.58
C VAL A 529 -19.78 -23.22 7.80
N TYR A 530 -19.03 -24.04 8.53
CA TYR A 530 -19.47 -25.33 9.04
C TYR A 530 -19.09 -25.47 10.52
N ARG A 531 -19.72 -26.41 11.21
CA ARG A 531 -19.36 -26.80 12.58
C ARG A 531 -18.59 -28.11 12.55
N ASP A 532 -17.37 -28.11 13.05
CA ASP A 532 -16.54 -29.31 13.08
C ASP A 532 -16.96 -30.29 14.20
N VAL A 533 -16.27 -31.45 14.25
CA VAL A 533 -16.54 -32.51 15.24
C VAL A 533 -16.26 -32.09 16.69
N GLU A 534 -15.47 -31.04 16.90
CA GLU A 534 -15.15 -30.48 18.21
C GLU A 534 -16.13 -29.35 18.59
N GLY A 535 -17.02 -28.96 17.67
CA GLY A 535 -18.03 -27.94 17.87
C GLY A 535 -17.60 -26.53 17.46
N PHE A 536 -16.42 -26.37 16.86
CA PHE A 536 -15.92 -25.07 16.41
C PHE A 536 -16.49 -24.69 15.05
N PHE A 537 -16.77 -23.40 14.89
CA PHE A 537 -17.17 -22.83 13.61
C PHE A 537 -15.91 -22.55 12.78
N SER A 538 -15.86 -23.11 11.58
CA SER A 538 -14.73 -22.99 10.65
C SER A 538 -15.20 -22.83 9.21
N PHE A 539 -14.29 -22.60 8.27
CA PHE A 539 -14.55 -22.59 6.83
C PHE A 539 -13.89 -23.79 6.15
N GLU A 540 -14.64 -24.53 5.32
CA GLU A 540 -14.11 -25.66 4.53
C GLU A 540 -14.87 -25.77 3.20
N GLN A 541 -14.30 -26.48 2.22
CA GLN A 541 -14.96 -26.79 0.94
C GLN A 541 -16.00 -27.92 1.13
N THR A 542 -16.93 -27.75 2.06
CA THR A 542 -18.01 -28.69 2.40
C THR A 542 -19.37 -28.01 2.28
N GLU A 543 -20.45 -28.74 2.60
CA GLU A 543 -21.78 -28.14 2.74
C GLU A 543 -21.80 -27.21 3.97
N GLY A 544 -22.39 -26.02 3.81
CA GLY A 544 -22.53 -25.04 4.87
C GLY A 544 -23.60 -25.40 5.88
N ILE A 545 -23.47 -24.91 7.11
CA ILE A 545 -24.54 -25.05 8.12
C ILE A 545 -25.58 -23.93 7.96
N PRO A 546 -26.88 -24.24 8.09
CA PRO A 546 -27.91 -23.22 8.11
C PRO A 546 -27.85 -22.42 9.43
N ILE A 547 -27.79 -21.10 9.31
CA ILE A 547 -27.76 -20.16 10.43
C ILE A 547 -28.98 -19.23 10.31
N THR A 548 -29.68 -18.96 11.40
CA THR A 548 -30.66 -17.86 11.43
C THR A 548 -29.95 -16.57 11.81
N MET A 549 -30.17 -15.50 11.04
CA MET A 549 -29.68 -14.16 11.34
C MET A 549 -30.87 -13.24 11.62
N GLU A 550 -30.99 -12.74 12.83
CA GLU A 550 -32.13 -11.92 13.28
C GLU A 550 -31.67 -10.49 13.56
N VAL A 551 -32.37 -9.48 13.05
CA VAL A 551 -32.14 -8.08 13.39
C VAL A 551 -32.80 -7.78 14.74
N VAL A 552 -32.00 -7.41 15.74
CA VAL A 552 -32.45 -7.11 17.10
C VAL A 552 -32.52 -5.60 17.39
N GLU A 553 -31.79 -4.78 16.62
CA GLU A 553 -31.92 -3.32 16.61
C GLU A 553 -31.77 -2.85 15.17
N ASN A 554 -32.77 -2.11 14.67
CA ASN A 554 -32.73 -1.51 13.34
C ASN A 554 -31.88 -0.24 13.36
N GLY A 555 -30.80 -0.21 12.60
CA GLY A 555 -29.84 0.89 12.59
C GLY A 555 -30.44 2.20 12.08
N ILE A 556 -31.30 2.12 11.07
CA ILE A 556 -31.97 3.28 10.47
C ILE A 556 -32.96 3.90 11.47
N GLU A 557 -33.78 3.09 12.15
CA GLU A 557 -34.72 3.60 13.16
C GLU A 557 -33.99 4.30 14.30
N LYS A 558 -32.85 3.74 14.74
CA LYS A 558 -31.98 4.37 15.74
C LYS A 558 -31.40 5.70 15.26
N ALA A 559 -30.91 5.76 14.03
CA ALA A 559 -30.41 7.01 13.44
C ALA A 559 -31.51 8.07 13.33
N VAL A 560 -32.72 7.68 12.92
CA VAL A 560 -33.90 8.56 12.88
C VAL A 560 -34.27 9.06 14.27
N ALA A 561 -34.21 8.21 15.30
CA ALA A 561 -34.44 8.61 16.67
C ALA A 561 -33.38 9.62 17.16
N ALA A 562 -32.10 9.41 16.81
CA ALA A 562 -30.98 10.26 17.23
C ALA A 562 -31.06 11.70 16.68
N VAL A 563 -31.67 11.90 15.51
CA VAL A 563 -31.78 13.22 14.87
C VAL A 563 -33.04 14.00 15.28
N ARG A 564 -34.01 13.36 15.95
CA ARG A 564 -35.27 14.04 16.36
C ARG A 564 -34.99 15.17 17.34
N GLY A 565 -35.49 16.36 17.02
CA GLY A 565 -35.33 17.56 17.86
C GLY A 565 -33.97 18.24 17.73
N LYS A 566 -33.06 17.72 16.90
CA LYS A 566 -31.76 18.35 16.63
C LYS A 566 -31.92 19.53 15.67
N LYS A 567 -31.15 20.58 15.90
CA LYS A 567 -31.10 21.75 15.00
C LYS A 567 -30.16 21.51 13.81
N GLN A 568 -29.13 20.69 14.01
CA GLN A 568 -28.14 20.37 12.99
C GLN A 568 -27.85 18.87 12.97
N VAL A 569 -27.80 18.30 11.76
CA VAL A 569 -27.49 16.89 11.53
C VAL A 569 -26.33 16.80 10.56
N TYR A 570 -25.34 15.96 10.85
CA TYR A 570 -24.28 15.57 9.92
C TYR A 570 -24.47 14.12 9.52
N LEU A 571 -24.69 13.88 8.23
CA LEU A 571 -24.64 12.54 7.67
C LEU A 571 -23.22 12.26 7.18
N ARG A 572 -22.59 11.23 7.71
CA ARG A 572 -21.26 10.73 7.33
C ARG A 572 -21.43 9.31 6.76
N SER A 573 -21.45 9.22 5.44
CA SER A 573 -21.62 7.95 4.71
C SER A 573 -20.64 7.90 3.54
N ALA A 574 -20.14 6.71 3.21
CA ALA A 574 -19.62 6.45 1.88
C ALA A 574 -20.83 6.50 0.94
N VAL A 575 -20.73 7.20 -0.18
CA VAL A 575 -21.86 7.38 -1.10
C VAL A 575 -22.25 6.02 -1.65
N THR A 576 -23.34 5.46 -1.12
CA THR A 576 -24.20 4.58 -1.88
C THR A 576 -25.58 5.23 -1.80
N PRO A 577 -26.17 5.67 -2.93
CA PRO A 577 -27.48 6.28 -2.93
C PRO A 577 -28.57 5.37 -2.36
#